data_AF-A0A7W8GGT8-F1
#
_entry.id   AF-A0A7W8GGT8-F1
#
_cell.length_a   1.000
_cell.length_b   1.000
_cell.length_c   1.000
_cell.angle_alpha   90.00
_cell.angle_beta   90.00
_cell.angle_gamma   90.00
#
_symmetry.space_group_name_H-M   'P 1'
#
loop_
_entity.id
_entity.type
_entity.pdbx_description
1 polymer ?
#
loop_
_entity_poly.entity_id
_entity_poly.type
_entity_poly.pdbx_seq_one_letter_code
_entity_poly.pdbx_strand_id
1 'polypeptide(L)'
;MSEGLSSVLRSVPVGELWIGQRKADDPELTELLGVAAERGVPVREVRRGDRVSVNGVTLTVLWPPGEVWSEEDNDNSVALTVESRGFRAALLGDLAADTEARVGVGDLDLLKAAHHGSRYSTGAAILREGTPADVLISVGRNTYGHPHPDVLERVGGVGAKVWRTDQVGTVRWPLP
;
A
#
# COMPACT_ATOMS: atom_id res chain seq x y z
N MET A 1 -8.06 5.48 14.92
CA MET A 1 -8.95 4.28 14.80
C MET A 1 -8.07 3.09 14.44
N SER A 2 -7.57 2.37 15.44
CA SER A 2 -6.69 1.19 15.30
C SER A 2 -7.45 -0.15 15.29
N GLU A 3 -8.78 -0.12 15.45
CA GLU A 3 -9.58 -1.32 15.75
C GLU A 3 -9.46 -2.44 14.70
N GLY A 4 -9.21 -2.09 13.43
CA GLY A 4 -9.15 -3.06 12.35
C GLY A 4 -8.05 -4.11 12.54
N LEU A 5 -6.79 -3.68 12.67
CA LEU A 5 -5.66 -4.60 12.71
C LEU A 5 -5.54 -5.29 14.07
N SER A 6 -5.81 -4.57 15.17
CA SER A 6 -5.89 -5.16 16.51
C SER A 6 -7.00 -6.22 16.60
N SER A 7 -8.15 -6.02 15.95
CA SER A 7 -9.20 -7.05 15.86
C SER A 7 -8.73 -8.27 15.07
N VAL A 8 -8.01 -8.08 13.95
CA VAL A 8 -7.47 -9.21 13.17
C VAL A 8 -6.51 -10.05 14.01
N LEU A 9 -5.57 -9.43 14.73
CA LEU A 9 -4.65 -10.15 15.63
C LEU A 9 -5.38 -10.93 16.73
N ARG A 10 -6.55 -10.45 17.18
CA ARG A 10 -7.36 -11.10 18.22
C ARG A 10 -8.21 -12.25 17.69
N SER A 11 -8.59 -12.21 16.41
CA SER A 11 -9.60 -13.09 15.83
C SER A 11 -9.04 -14.15 14.87
N VAL A 12 -7.84 -13.96 14.33
CA VAL A 12 -7.25 -14.84 13.32
C VAL A 12 -5.83 -15.26 13.74
N PRO A 13 -5.40 -16.51 13.49
CA PRO A 13 -4.00 -16.88 13.64
C PRO A 13 -3.11 -16.07 12.69
N VAL A 14 -2.19 -15.29 13.25
CA VAL A 14 -1.24 -14.47 12.48
C VAL A 14 0.18 -14.98 12.69
N GLY A 15 0.88 -15.27 11.58
CA GLY A 15 2.25 -15.78 11.62
C GLY A 15 3.30 -14.71 11.89
N GLU A 16 3.11 -13.50 11.38
CA GLU A 16 4.00 -12.35 11.56
C GLU A 16 3.24 -11.04 11.29
N LEU A 17 3.57 -9.98 12.03
CA LEU A 17 3.09 -8.61 11.80
C LEU A 17 4.23 -7.77 11.22
N TRP A 18 4.01 -7.20 10.02
CA TRP A 18 4.96 -6.28 9.40
C TRP A 18 4.54 -4.84 9.66
N ILE A 19 5.49 -4.02 10.12
CA ILE A 19 5.32 -2.59 10.36
C ILE A 19 6.41 -1.79 9.65
N GLY A 20 6.14 -0.51 9.38
CA GLY A 20 7.19 0.45 9.05
C GLY A 20 8.07 0.77 10.26
N GLN A 21 8.98 1.75 10.12
CA GLN A 21 9.81 2.16 11.26
C GLN A 21 8.98 2.88 12.32
N ARG A 22 9.23 2.54 13.58
CA ARG A 22 8.53 3.12 14.72
C ARG A 22 8.87 4.60 14.85
N LYS A 23 7.83 5.43 14.97
CA LYS A 23 7.97 6.82 15.41
C LYS A 23 7.87 6.89 16.93
N ALA A 24 8.42 7.95 17.51
CA ALA A 24 8.15 8.29 18.90
C ALA A 24 6.68 8.71 19.02
N ASP A 25 6.06 8.43 20.18
CA ASP A 25 4.73 8.88 20.55
C ASP A 25 3.61 8.49 19.55
N ASP A 26 3.54 7.20 19.20
CA ASP A 26 2.44 6.61 18.43
C ASP A 26 1.59 5.68 19.33
N PRO A 27 0.47 6.17 19.89
CA PRO A 27 -0.41 5.37 20.76
C PRO A 27 -1.08 4.21 20.03
N GLU A 28 -1.38 4.37 18.73
CA GLU A 28 -2.07 3.34 17.94
C GLU A 28 -1.13 2.17 17.66
N LEU A 29 0.12 2.45 17.30
CA LEU A 29 1.16 1.44 17.17
C LEU A 29 1.47 0.79 18.52
N THR A 30 1.53 1.57 19.59
CA THR A 30 1.78 1.04 20.95
C THR A 30 0.70 0.02 21.34
N GLU A 31 -0.57 0.33 21.12
CA GLU A 31 -1.68 -0.59 21.36
C GLU A 31 -1.54 -1.87 20.52
N LEU A 32 -1.28 -1.72 19.22
CA LEU A 32 -1.13 -2.84 18.29
C LEU A 32 0.01 -3.78 18.70
N LEU A 33 1.15 -3.24 19.11
CA LEU A 33 2.31 -4.00 19.59
C LEU A 33 2.00 -4.74 20.90
N GLY A 34 1.21 -4.14 21.79
CA GLY A 34 0.69 -4.80 22.99
C GLY A 34 -0.14 -6.04 22.64
N VAL A 35 -1.09 -5.90 21.70
CA VAL A 35 -1.91 -7.02 21.23
C VAL A 35 -1.06 -8.10 20.55
N ALA A 36 -0.07 -7.71 19.73
CA ALA A 36 0.83 -8.68 19.09
C ALA A 36 1.63 -9.48 20.14
N ALA A 37 2.15 -8.81 21.18
CA ALA A 37 2.87 -9.46 22.27
C ALA A 37 1.98 -10.41 23.08
N GLU A 38 0.77 -10.00 23.45
CA GLU A 38 -0.22 -10.84 24.13
C GLU A 38 -0.56 -12.11 23.35
N ARG A 39 -0.56 -12.01 22.02
CA ARG A 39 -0.87 -13.13 21.11
C ARG A 39 0.36 -13.92 20.67
N GLY A 40 1.56 -13.55 21.10
CA GLY A 40 2.81 -14.20 20.70
C GLY A 40 3.12 -14.06 19.20
N VAL A 41 2.61 -13.00 18.56
CA VAL A 41 2.83 -12.73 17.13
C VAL A 41 4.17 -12.00 16.97
N PRO A 42 5.14 -12.56 16.21
CA PRO A 42 6.38 -11.86 15.90
C PRO A 42 6.11 -10.56 15.14
N VAL A 43 6.82 -9.49 15.52
CA VAL A 43 6.73 -8.19 14.86
C VAL A 43 8.04 -7.88 14.14
N ARG A 44 7.96 -7.53 12.87
CA ARG A 44 9.11 -7.15 12.03
C ARG A 44 8.95 -5.74 11.50
N GLU A 45 9.96 -4.90 11.73
CA GLU A 45 10.12 -3.65 10.98
C GLU A 45 10.68 -3.96 9.61
N VAL A 46 9.92 -3.63 8.58
CA VAL A 46 10.31 -3.91 7.21
C VAL A 46 10.97 -2.72 6.55
N ARG A 47 11.90 -3.02 5.66
CA ARG A 47 12.63 -2.03 4.86
C ARG A 47 12.77 -2.49 3.42
N ARG A 48 13.11 -1.54 2.56
CA ARG A 48 13.38 -1.75 1.14
C ARG A 48 14.30 -2.96 0.95
N GLY A 49 13.85 -3.88 0.09
CA GLY A 49 14.55 -5.12 -0.22
C GLY A 49 14.15 -6.31 0.64
N ASP A 50 13.41 -6.10 1.75
CA ASP A 50 12.80 -7.22 2.45
C ASP A 50 11.82 -7.95 1.54
N ARG A 51 11.88 -9.28 1.57
CA ARG A 51 11.11 -10.14 0.67
C ARG A 51 10.62 -11.38 1.39
N VAL A 52 9.40 -11.80 1.07
CA VAL A 52 8.84 -13.09 1.44
C VAL A 52 8.20 -13.75 0.23
N SER A 53 8.31 -15.07 0.13
CA SER A 53 7.65 -15.84 -0.92
C SER A 53 6.84 -16.97 -0.28
N VAL A 54 5.54 -17.01 -0.57
CA VAL A 54 4.61 -18.02 -0.04
C VAL A 54 3.71 -18.49 -1.18
N ASN A 55 3.63 -19.82 -1.39
CA ASN A 55 2.73 -20.43 -2.38
C ASN A 55 2.82 -19.84 -3.80
N GLY A 56 4.03 -19.47 -4.25
CA GLY A 56 4.24 -18.88 -5.58
C GLY A 56 3.88 -17.40 -5.70
N VAL A 57 3.54 -16.74 -4.59
CA VAL A 57 3.40 -15.29 -4.49
C VAL A 57 4.63 -14.74 -3.78
N THR A 58 5.26 -13.73 -4.38
CA THR A 58 6.32 -12.95 -3.74
C THR A 58 5.78 -11.58 -3.33
N LEU A 59 6.08 -11.18 -2.10
CA LEU A 59 5.98 -9.80 -1.66
C LEU A 59 7.38 -9.22 -1.51
N THR A 60 7.63 -8.06 -2.12
CA THR A 60 8.90 -7.33 -1.98
C THR A 60 8.61 -5.93 -1.47
N VAL A 61 9.24 -5.54 -0.37
CA VAL A 61 9.12 -4.20 0.21
C VAL A 61 9.96 -3.22 -0.60
N LEU A 62 9.33 -2.14 -1.08
CA LEU A 62 9.95 -1.08 -1.88
C LEU A 62 10.27 0.16 -1.04
N TRP A 63 9.50 0.38 0.02
CA TRP A 63 9.61 1.52 0.93
C TRP A 63 9.07 1.10 2.30
N PRO A 64 9.60 1.62 3.43
CA PRO A 64 10.65 2.64 3.62
C PRO A 64 12.10 2.13 3.46
N PRO A 65 13.15 3.00 3.44
CA PRO A 65 14.54 2.57 3.33
C PRO A 65 15.09 1.86 4.57
N GLY A 66 14.37 1.88 5.70
CA GLY A 66 14.76 1.23 6.96
C GLY A 66 15.02 2.18 8.11
N GLU A 67 14.72 3.46 7.94
CA GLU A 67 14.66 4.50 8.98
C GLU A 67 13.38 5.32 8.78
N VAL A 68 12.93 6.02 9.83
CA VAL A 68 11.82 6.98 9.70
C VAL A 68 12.26 8.05 8.70
N TRP A 69 11.51 8.17 7.61
CA TRP A 69 11.87 9.03 6.49
C TRP A 69 11.41 10.47 6.67
N SER A 70 10.22 10.66 7.26
CA SER A 70 9.55 11.95 7.33
C SER A 70 8.77 12.09 8.63
N GLU A 71 8.58 13.33 9.08
CA GLU A 71 7.63 13.65 10.15
C GLU A 71 6.18 13.39 9.69
N GLU A 72 5.89 13.51 8.39
CA GLU A 72 4.60 13.17 7.80
C GLU A 72 4.37 11.66 7.80
N ASP A 73 3.29 11.18 8.44
CA ASP A 73 2.99 9.75 8.58
C ASP A 73 2.85 9.02 7.24
N ASN A 74 2.15 9.66 6.29
CA ASN A 74 1.89 9.09 4.98
C ASN A 74 3.16 8.70 4.22
N ASP A 75 4.21 9.51 4.33
CA ASP A 75 5.50 9.28 3.67
C ASP A 75 6.31 8.13 4.27
N ASN A 76 5.85 7.56 5.39
CA ASN A 76 6.42 6.37 6.01
C ASN A 76 5.60 5.10 5.72
N SER A 77 4.58 5.19 4.85
CA SER A 77 3.79 4.04 4.42
C SER A 77 4.66 2.90 3.90
N VAL A 78 4.36 1.66 4.30
CA VAL A 78 4.99 0.48 3.69
C VAL A 78 4.45 0.31 2.27
N ALA A 79 5.32 0.43 1.29
CA ALA A 79 5.00 0.13 -0.11
C ALA A 79 5.63 -1.20 -0.53
N LEU A 80 4.91 -2.01 -1.31
CA LEU A 80 5.36 -3.32 -1.73
C LEU A 80 4.92 -3.68 -3.15
N THR A 81 5.64 -4.58 -3.81
CA THR A 81 5.13 -5.34 -4.95
C THR A 81 4.54 -6.67 -4.54
N VAL A 82 3.55 -7.13 -5.30
CA VAL A 82 3.02 -8.49 -5.29
C VAL A 82 3.30 -9.12 -6.65
N GLU A 83 4.01 -10.24 -6.68
CA GLU A 83 4.40 -10.92 -7.92
C GLU A 83 3.99 -12.39 -7.92
N SER A 84 3.33 -12.84 -8.98
CA SER A 84 2.96 -14.26 -9.15
C SER A 84 2.78 -14.62 -10.62
N ARG A 85 3.48 -15.67 -11.09
CA ARG A 85 3.41 -16.25 -12.45
C ARG A 85 3.28 -15.23 -13.60
N GLY A 86 4.09 -14.16 -13.54
CA GLY A 86 4.14 -13.11 -14.57
C GLY A 86 3.22 -11.92 -14.31
N PHE A 87 2.30 -12.02 -13.34
CA PHE A 87 1.53 -10.88 -12.84
C PHE A 87 2.34 -10.10 -11.80
N ARG A 88 2.29 -8.77 -11.88
CA ARG A 88 2.97 -7.85 -10.97
C ARG A 88 2.06 -6.68 -10.60
N ALA A 89 1.89 -6.46 -9.30
CA ALA A 89 1.15 -5.34 -8.76
C ALA A 89 1.97 -4.52 -7.77
N ALA A 90 1.66 -3.24 -7.62
CA ALA A 90 2.20 -2.39 -6.56
C ALA A 90 1.11 -1.88 -5.61
N LEU A 91 1.38 -1.94 -4.32
CA LEU A 91 0.57 -1.38 -3.24
C LEU A 91 1.41 -0.30 -2.54
N LEU A 92 1.00 0.96 -2.68
CA LEU A 92 1.81 2.11 -2.24
C LEU A 92 1.39 2.71 -0.90
N GLY A 93 0.45 2.10 -0.19
CA GLY A 93 -0.13 2.70 1.02
C GLY A 93 -0.71 4.08 0.72
N ASP A 94 -0.28 5.08 1.49
CA ASP A 94 -0.75 6.46 1.41
C ASP A 94 0.37 7.44 1.02
N LEU A 95 1.46 6.94 0.42
CA LEU A 95 2.60 7.75 -0.02
C LEU A 95 2.17 8.95 -0.87
N ALA A 96 2.82 10.10 -0.64
CA ALA A 96 2.68 11.26 -1.49
C ALA A 96 3.51 11.10 -2.78
N ALA A 97 3.13 11.81 -3.84
CA ALA A 97 3.74 11.71 -5.17
C ALA A 97 5.26 11.91 -5.18
N ASP A 98 5.79 12.78 -4.31
CA ASP A 98 7.22 13.03 -4.18
C ASP A 98 7.98 11.84 -3.61
N THR A 99 7.33 11.09 -2.70
CA THR A 99 7.89 9.85 -2.13
C THR A 99 7.69 8.68 -3.08
N GLU A 100 6.54 8.59 -3.77
CA GLU A 100 6.29 7.59 -4.82
C GLU A 100 7.40 7.59 -5.89
N ALA A 101 7.84 8.76 -6.32
CA ALA A 101 8.91 8.91 -7.32
C ALA A 101 10.27 8.31 -6.89
N ARG A 102 10.44 7.97 -5.61
CA ARG A 102 11.66 7.34 -5.05
C ARG A 102 11.51 5.84 -4.87
N VAL A 103 10.28 5.30 -4.94
CA VAL A 103 9.96 3.91 -4.62
C VAL A 103 10.62 2.96 -5.62
N GLY A 104 10.48 3.25 -6.92
CA GLY A 104 10.93 2.37 -7.99
C GLY A 104 10.06 1.13 -8.11
N VAL A 105 9.02 1.19 -8.93
CA VAL A 105 8.07 0.09 -9.12
C VAL A 105 8.41 -0.76 -10.34
N GLY A 106 9.00 -0.20 -11.40
CA GLY A 106 9.08 -0.84 -12.72
C GLY A 106 7.71 -1.23 -13.28
N ASP A 107 7.67 -1.95 -14.40
CA ASP A 107 6.42 -2.32 -15.10
C ASP A 107 5.46 -3.14 -14.21
N LEU A 108 4.16 -2.83 -14.31
CA LEU A 108 3.07 -3.37 -13.49
C LEU A 108 1.88 -3.77 -14.37
N ASP A 109 1.19 -4.84 -14.01
CA ASP A 109 -0.16 -5.10 -14.51
C ASP A 109 -1.19 -4.26 -13.75
N LEU A 110 -0.99 -4.10 -12.44
CA LEU A 110 -1.92 -3.44 -11.52
C LEU A 110 -1.21 -2.47 -10.58
N LEU A 111 -1.70 -1.24 -10.51
CA LEU A 111 -1.34 -0.29 -9.46
C LEU A 111 -2.54 -0.02 -8.54
N LYS A 112 -2.40 -0.25 -7.24
CA LYS A 112 -3.33 0.34 -6.27
C LYS A 112 -2.94 1.80 -6.06
N ALA A 113 -3.82 2.72 -6.47
CA ALA A 113 -3.65 4.15 -6.23
C ALA A 113 -3.41 4.40 -4.73
N ALA A 114 -2.39 5.20 -4.44
CA ALA A 114 -2.06 5.57 -3.09
C ALA A 114 -3.11 6.52 -2.51
N HIS A 115 -3.31 6.48 -1.19
CA HIS A 115 -4.11 7.46 -0.46
C HIS A 115 -5.51 7.67 -1.06
N HIS A 116 -6.17 6.57 -1.41
CA HIS A 116 -7.53 6.56 -1.97
C HIS A 116 -7.71 7.40 -3.26
N GLY A 117 -6.62 7.76 -3.95
CA GLY A 117 -6.66 8.70 -5.08
C GLY A 117 -6.71 10.16 -4.65
N SER A 118 -5.93 10.53 -3.63
CA SER A 118 -5.70 11.92 -3.24
C SER A 118 -5.04 12.74 -4.34
N ARG A 119 -5.34 14.05 -4.40
CA ARG A 119 -4.74 14.95 -5.41
C ARG A 119 -3.21 14.96 -5.37
N TYR A 120 -2.64 14.68 -4.19
CA TYR A 120 -1.21 14.69 -3.90
C TYR A 120 -0.53 13.32 -4.01
N SER A 121 -1.27 12.28 -4.41
CA SER A 121 -0.74 10.93 -4.59
C SER A 121 -0.99 10.44 -6.02
N THR A 122 -0.51 9.22 -6.31
CA THR A 122 -0.58 8.59 -7.63
C THR A 122 -0.09 9.56 -8.71
N GLY A 123 1.16 9.99 -8.54
CA GLY A 123 1.83 11.00 -9.35
C GLY A 123 2.09 10.54 -10.77
N ALA A 124 2.36 11.49 -11.66
CA ALA A 124 2.65 11.15 -13.05
C ALA A 124 3.97 10.36 -13.23
N ALA A 125 4.92 10.49 -12.30
CA ALA A 125 6.18 9.73 -12.34
C ALA A 125 5.94 8.23 -12.17
N ILE A 126 5.19 7.83 -11.14
CA ILE A 126 4.92 6.41 -10.85
C ILE A 126 4.06 5.76 -11.94
N LEU A 127 3.10 6.51 -12.50
CA LEU A 127 2.26 6.03 -13.61
C LEU A 127 3.05 5.83 -14.91
N ARG A 128 4.01 6.72 -15.20
CA ARG A 128 4.87 6.59 -16.38
C ARG A 128 5.92 5.49 -16.22
N GLU A 129 6.42 5.28 -15.01
CA GLU A 129 7.37 4.22 -14.72
C GLU A 129 6.70 2.84 -14.75
N GLY A 130 5.54 2.72 -14.11
CA GLY A 130 4.88 1.44 -13.93
C GLY A 130 3.98 0.99 -15.06
N THR A 131 3.64 1.89 -16.00
CA THR A 131 2.79 1.60 -17.18
C THR A 131 1.61 0.65 -16.91
N PRO A 132 0.84 0.85 -15.81
CA PRO A 132 -0.12 -0.15 -15.38
C PRO A 132 -1.26 -0.31 -16.38
N ALA A 133 -1.64 -1.55 -16.69
CA ALA A 133 -2.85 -1.81 -17.47
C ALA A 133 -4.11 -1.45 -16.67
N ASP A 134 -4.10 -1.73 -15.36
CA ASP A 134 -5.19 -1.44 -14.43
C ASP A 134 -4.73 -0.56 -13.25
N VAL A 135 -5.57 0.38 -12.84
CA VAL A 135 -5.41 1.14 -11.59
C VAL A 135 -6.62 0.93 -10.70
N LEU A 136 -6.39 0.38 -9.50
CA LEU A 136 -7.41 0.22 -8.46
C LEU A 136 -7.39 1.41 -7.50
N ILE A 137 -8.54 2.06 -7.35
CA ILE A 137 -8.77 3.10 -6.36
C ILE A 137 -9.69 2.51 -5.29
N SER A 138 -9.11 2.17 -4.13
CA SER A 138 -9.88 1.81 -2.95
C SER A 138 -10.47 3.07 -2.35
N VAL A 139 -11.77 3.28 -2.54
CA VAL A 139 -12.49 4.48 -2.13
C VAL A 139 -13.94 4.14 -1.80
N GLY A 140 -14.51 4.90 -0.89
CA GLY A 140 -15.92 4.87 -0.53
C GLY A 140 -16.49 6.28 -0.48
N ARG A 141 -17.72 6.43 -0.01
CA ARG A 141 -18.30 7.74 0.29
C ARG A 141 -17.38 8.47 1.28
N ASN A 142 -16.90 9.65 0.89
CA ASN A 142 -16.00 10.47 1.69
C ASN A 142 -16.25 11.97 1.45
N THR A 143 -15.74 12.82 2.34
CA THR A 143 -15.82 14.29 2.25
C THR A 143 -14.51 14.93 1.77
N TYR A 144 -13.48 14.12 1.53
CA TYR A 144 -12.15 14.58 1.10
C TYR A 144 -12.08 14.89 -0.40
N GLY A 145 -13.11 14.51 -1.15
CA GLY A 145 -13.15 14.65 -2.61
C GLY A 145 -12.33 13.59 -3.33
N HIS A 146 -12.16 12.41 -2.72
CA HIS A 146 -11.45 11.28 -3.32
C HIS A 146 -12.41 10.36 -4.11
N PRO A 147 -11.98 9.78 -5.24
CA PRO A 147 -10.74 10.10 -5.94
C PRO A 147 -10.82 11.49 -6.56
N HIS A 148 -9.71 12.23 -6.49
CA HIS A 148 -9.66 13.58 -7.06
C HIS A 148 -9.69 13.52 -8.60
N PRO A 149 -10.37 14.46 -9.29
CA PRO A 149 -10.42 14.51 -10.75
C PRO A 149 -9.03 14.46 -11.42
N ASP A 150 -8.06 15.20 -10.89
CA ASP A 150 -6.68 15.19 -11.41
C ASP A 150 -6.02 13.80 -11.39
N VAL A 151 -6.35 12.95 -10.41
CA VAL A 151 -5.84 11.57 -10.37
C VAL A 151 -6.48 10.75 -11.49
N LEU A 152 -7.79 10.90 -11.70
CA LEU A 152 -8.50 10.22 -12.78
C LEU A 152 -7.96 10.65 -14.15
N GLU A 153 -7.66 11.94 -14.32
CA GLU A 153 -7.06 12.47 -15.54
C GLU A 153 -5.64 11.90 -15.76
N ARG A 154 -4.79 11.90 -14.72
CA ARG A 154 -3.44 11.31 -14.81
C ARG A 154 -3.47 9.83 -15.19
N VAL A 155 -4.35 9.06 -14.56
CA VAL A 155 -4.50 7.62 -14.81
C VAL A 155 -5.04 7.38 -16.23
N GLY A 156 -6.05 8.15 -16.67
CA GLY A 156 -6.57 8.08 -18.03
C GLY A 156 -5.51 8.49 -19.08
N GLY A 157 -4.64 9.45 -18.75
CA GLY A 157 -3.56 9.92 -19.61
C GLY A 157 -2.47 8.88 -19.92
N VAL A 158 -2.32 7.85 -19.09
CA VAL A 158 -1.43 6.70 -19.39
C VAL A 158 -2.16 5.51 -20.02
N GLY A 159 -3.46 5.66 -20.32
CA GLY A 159 -4.27 4.61 -20.94
C GLY A 159 -4.71 3.49 -20.01
N ALA A 160 -4.47 3.63 -18.69
CA ALA A 160 -4.81 2.61 -17.71
C ALA A 160 -6.32 2.58 -17.44
N LYS A 161 -6.86 1.38 -17.22
CA LYS A 161 -8.27 1.20 -16.84
C LYS A 161 -8.44 1.49 -15.35
N VAL A 162 -9.38 2.38 -15.03
CA VAL A 162 -9.70 2.74 -13.64
C VAL A 162 -10.75 1.79 -13.06
N TRP A 163 -10.46 1.24 -11.88
CA TRP A 163 -11.40 0.47 -11.06
C TRP A 163 -11.62 1.17 -9.73
N ARG A 164 -12.88 1.41 -9.35
CA ARG A 164 -13.21 2.05 -8.07
C ARG A 164 -14.11 1.18 -7.21
N THR A 165 -13.70 0.93 -5.97
CA THR A 165 -14.46 0.05 -5.06
C THR A 165 -15.82 0.60 -4.68
N ASP A 166 -16.04 1.92 -4.73
CA ASP A 166 -17.36 2.54 -4.51
C ASP A 166 -18.35 2.29 -5.64
N GLN A 167 -17.87 1.93 -6.83
CA GLN A 167 -18.70 1.65 -8.01
C GLN A 167 -18.91 0.16 -8.22
N VAL A 168 -17.87 -0.66 -7.99
CA VAL A 168 -17.90 -2.09 -8.34
C VAL A 168 -17.76 -3.03 -7.15
N GLY A 169 -17.61 -2.51 -5.92
CA GLY A 169 -17.39 -3.32 -4.73
C GLY A 169 -16.05 -4.06 -4.76
N THR A 170 -16.07 -5.35 -4.40
CA THR A 170 -14.87 -6.20 -4.41
C THR A 170 -14.40 -6.48 -5.83
N VAL A 171 -13.17 -6.08 -6.14
CA VAL A 171 -12.48 -6.43 -7.39
C VAL A 171 -11.56 -7.63 -7.14
N ARG A 172 -11.48 -8.54 -8.11
CA ARG A 172 -10.64 -9.74 -8.03
C ARG A 172 -9.79 -9.82 -9.31
N TRP A 173 -8.47 -9.90 -9.13
CA TRP A 173 -7.55 -10.30 -10.20
C TRP A 173 -7.16 -11.75 -9.98
N PRO A 174 -7.29 -12.62 -11.00
CA PRO A 174 -6.72 -13.94 -10.93
C PRO A 174 -5.19 -13.79 -10.93
N LEU A 175 -4.55 -14.08 -9.80
CA LEU A 175 -3.11 -14.31 -9.79
C LEU A 175 -2.89 -15.66 -10.49
N PRO A 176 -2.22 -15.71 -11.65
CA PRO A 176 -2.06 -16.93 -12.43
C PRO A 176 -1.35 -18.01 -11.61
#